data_AF-A0A838U431-F1
#
_entry.id   AF-A0A838U431-F1
#
_cell.length_a   1.000
_cell.length_b   1.000
_cell.length_c   1.000
_cell.angle_alpha   90.00
_cell.angle_beta   90.00
_cell.angle_gamma   90.00
#
_symmetry.space_group_name_H-M   'P 1'
#
loop_
_entity.id
_entity.type
_entity.pdbx_description
1 polymer ?
#
loop_
_entity_poly.entity_id
_entity_poly.type
_entity_poly.pdbx_seq_one_letter_code
_entity_poly.pdbx_strand_id
1 'polypeptide(L)'
;EPTLTGWISVEDPWDFASREQDVKPNALAWESGTNASALFYGLEQSLSVLIAAGLENIANHIAGLTDQLCDSLPDRYSVVSSRKTEERSHIVSIKHSDGIHPNKIVKELQEKNVIVSPRGDFVRIAPHLYNNRQDIERFVAALP
;
A
#
# COMPACT_ATOMS: atom_id res chain seq x y z
N GLU A 1 -0.40 -2.52 -29.04
CA GLU A 1 -1.17 -1.32 -29.40
C GLU A 1 -2.26 -1.08 -28.36
N PRO A 2 -2.61 0.17 -28.03
CA PRO A 2 -3.61 0.49 -27.01
C PRO A 2 -4.99 -0.03 -27.41
N THR A 3 -5.71 -0.65 -26.46
CA THR A 3 -7.08 -1.16 -26.69
C THR A 3 -8.15 -0.09 -26.48
N LEU A 4 -7.81 1.00 -25.79
CA LEU A 4 -8.66 2.17 -25.58
C LEU A 4 -7.81 3.42 -25.81
N THR A 5 -8.20 4.23 -26.77
CA THR A 5 -7.59 5.52 -27.09
C THR A 5 -8.57 6.65 -26.81
N GLY A 6 -8.07 7.87 -26.76
CA GLY A 6 -8.93 9.04 -26.81
C GLY A 6 -8.15 10.30 -27.17
N TRP A 7 -8.78 11.47 -27.04
CA TRP A 7 -8.35 12.66 -27.78
C TRP A 7 -6.91 13.12 -27.47
N ILE A 8 -6.39 12.86 -26.26
CA ILE A 8 -5.02 13.23 -25.88
C ILE A 8 -3.95 12.17 -26.27
N SER A 9 -4.37 10.97 -26.67
CA SER A 9 -3.48 9.82 -26.98
C SER A 9 -2.78 9.90 -28.34
N VAL A 10 -3.15 10.87 -29.18
CA VAL A 10 -2.63 11.05 -30.55
C VAL A 10 -1.63 12.21 -30.64
N GLU A 11 -0.82 12.23 -31.70
CA GLU A 11 0.26 13.22 -31.90
C GLU A 11 -0.22 14.67 -31.85
N ASP A 12 -1.31 15.03 -32.56
CA ASP A 12 -1.93 16.36 -32.50
C ASP A 12 -3.33 16.29 -31.86
N PRO A 13 -3.41 16.34 -30.52
CA PRO A 13 -4.68 16.20 -29.82
C PRO A 13 -5.63 17.38 -30.04
N TRP A 14 -5.15 18.53 -30.52
CA TRP A 14 -5.98 19.71 -30.75
C TRP A 14 -6.50 19.81 -32.18
N ASP A 15 -5.95 19.01 -33.12
CA ASP A 15 -6.53 18.82 -34.45
C ASP A 15 -7.70 17.83 -34.40
N PHE A 16 -8.87 18.33 -33.97
CA PHE A 16 -10.11 17.56 -33.94
C PHE A 16 -10.65 17.21 -35.34
N ALA A 17 -10.12 17.80 -36.42
CA ALA A 17 -10.54 17.49 -37.77
C ALA A 17 -9.83 16.23 -38.31
N SER A 18 -8.60 15.98 -37.86
CA SER A 18 -7.84 14.78 -38.23
C SER A 18 -8.28 13.56 -37.43
N ARG A 19 -8.97 12.64 -38.13
CA ARG A 19 -9.49 11.38 -37.56
C ARG A 19 -8.49 10.22 -37.60
N GLU A 20 -7.47 10.33 -38.45
CA GLU A 20 -6.42 9.32 -38.63
C GLU A 20 -5.09 9.97 -38.25
N GLN A 21 -4.63 9.65 -37.04
CA GLN A 21 -3.38 10.13 -36.49
C GLN A 21 -2.64 8.97 -35.84
N ASP A 22 -1.33 9.02 -35.88
CA ASP A 22 -0.52 8.10 -35.08
C ASP A 22 -0.77 8.34 -33.59
N VAL A 23 -0.77 7.25 -32.82
CA VAL A 23 -0.77 7.34 -31.36
C VAL A 23 0.59 7.81 -30.88
N LYS A 24 0.61 8.56 -29.79
CA LYS A 24 1.85 9.00 -29.14
C LYS A 24 2.75 7.81 -28.77
N PRO A 25 4.07 8.00 -28.70
CA PRO A 25 4.98 6.93 -28.29
C PRO A 25 4.82 6.57 -26.80
N ASN A 26 5.25 5.35 -26.45
CA ASN A 26 5.35 4.86 -25.07
C ASN A 26 4.00 4.90 -24.32
N ALA A 27 4.03 5.06 -23.00
CA ALA A 27 2.86 5.04 -22.14
C ALA A 27 1.83 6.16 -22.46
N LEU A 28 2.22 7.21 -23.19
CA LEU A 28 1.33 8.31 -23.57
C LEU A 28 0.18 7.86 -24.49
N ALA A 29 0.36 6.77 -25.25
CA ALA A 29 -0.69 6.17 -26.07
C ALA A 29 -1.90 5.67 -25.24
N TRP A 30 -1.72 5.45 -23.95
CA TRP A 30 -2.75 4.96 -23.02
C TRP A 30 -3.45 6.08 -22.23
N GLU A 31 -3.08 7.34 -22.45
CA GLU A 31 -3.79 8.48 -21.87
C GLU A 31 -5.00 8.84 -22.74
N SER A 32 -6.21 8.54 -22.28
CA SER A 32 -7.42 8.63 -23.12
C SER A 32 -8.09 10.01 -23.11
N GLY A 33 -7.88 10.84 -22.09
CA GLY A 33 -8.64 12.08 -22.00
C GLY A 33 -8.04 13.11 -21.07
N THR A 34 -8.84 14.15 -20.78
CA THR A 34 -8.43 15.22 -19.88
C THR A 34 -8.18 14.65 -18.49
N ASN A 35 -6.93 14.73 -18.05
CA ASN A 35 -6.52 14.18 -16.78
C ASN A 35 -7.01 15.04 -15.59
N ALA A 36 -7.05 14.45 -14.40
CA ALA A 36 -7.41 15.14 -13.16
C ALA A 36 -6.24 15.98 -12.62
N SER A 37 -5.97 17.14 -13.24
CA SER A 37 -4.77 17.96 -12.98
C SER A 37 -4.52 18.27 -11.49
N ALA A 38 -5.58 18.48 -10.70
CA ALA A 38 -5.44 18.72 -9.27
C ALA A 38 -4.84 17.53 -8.50
N LEU A 39 -5.13 16.29 -8.92
CA LEU A 39 -4.59 15.08 -8.29
C LEU A 39 -3.11 14.88 -8.61
N PHE A 40 -2.63 15.37 -9.76
CA PHE A 40 -1.21 15.31 -10.09
C PHE A 40 -0.36 16.17 -9.16
N TYR A 41 -0.81 17.37 -8.81
CA TYR A 41 -0.11 18.18 -7.81
C TYR A 41 -0.08 17.50 -6.44
N GLY A 42 -1.18 16.85 -6.02
CA GLY A 42 -1.19 16.05 -4.79
C GLY A 42 -0.22 14.87 -4.83
N LEU A 43 -0.17 14.15 -5.96
CA LEU A 43 0.76 13.05 -6.18
C LEU A 43 2.22 13.53 -6.18
N GLU A 44 2.52 14.63 -6.85
CA GLU A 44 3.86 15.23 -6.89
C GLU A 44 4.37 15.57 -5.48
N GLN A 45 3.54 16.19 -4.65
CA GLN A 45 3.92 16.50 -3.27
C GLN A 45 4.10 15.23 -2.42
N SER A 46 3.23 14.23 -2.60
CA SER A 46 3.39 12.92 -1.94
C SER A 46 4.71 12.24 -2.32
N LEU A 47 5.05 12.22 -3.62
CA LEU A 47 6.32 11.69 -4.11
C LEU A 47 7.52 12.46 -3.55
N SER A 48 7.41 13.79 -3.45
CA SER A 48 8.46 14.63 -2.88
C SER A 48 8.77 14.25 -1.43
N VAL A 49 7.75 13.94 -0.61
CA VAL A 49 7.93 13.44 0.77
C VAL A 49 8.67 12.09 0.77
N LEU A 50 8.28 11.16 -0.10
CA LEU A 50 8.92 9.83 -0.18
C LEU A 50 10.38 9.92 -0.63
N ILE A 51 10.67 10.75 -1.64
CA ILE A 51 12.03 10.95 -2.16
C ILE A 51 12.90 11.63 -1.11
N ALA A 52 12.40 12.68 -0.45
CA ALA A 52 13.14 13.41 0.58
C ALA A 52 13.48 12.53 1.80
N ALA A 53 12.58 11.63 2.20
CA ALA A 53 12.85 10.65 3.26
C ALA A 53 13.84 9.56 2.83
N GLY A 54 13.93 9.26 1.52
CA GLY A 54 14.79 8.23 0.94
C GLY A 54 14.15 6.84 0.97
N LEU A 55 14.02 6.20 -0.19
CA LEU A 55 13.32 4.92 -0.32
C LEU A 55 13.97 3.79 0.47
N GLU A 56 15.31 3.74 0.51
CA GLU A 56 16.04 2.74 1.30
C GLU A 56 15.85 2.96 2.81
N ASN A 57 15.82 4.21 3.27
CA ASN A 57 15.55 4.55 4.67
C ASN A 57 14.14 4.11 5.07
N ILE A 58 13.15 4.41 4.22
CA ILE A 58 11.76 3.97 4.42
C ILE A 58 11.69 2.43 4.47
N ALA A 59 12.33 1.75 3.53
CA ALA A 59 12.32 0.29 3.47
C ALA A 59 12.95 -0.35 4.71
N ASN A 60 14.10 0.16 5.17
CA ASN A 60 14.78 -0.33 6.38
C ASN A 60 13.98 -0.02 7.66
N HIS A 61 13.39 1.17 7.74
CA HIS A 61 12.53 1.56 8.86
C HIS A 61 11.32 0.63 9.00
N ILE A 62 10.56 0.45 7.91
CA ILE A 62 9.38 -0.42 7.95
C ILE A 62 9.78 -1.88 8.17
N ALA A 63 10.93 -2.33 7.61
CA ALA A 63 11.44 -3.68 7.89
C ALA A 63 11.66 -3.87 9.41
N GLY A 64 12.33 -2.93 10.06
CA GLY A 64 12.53 -2.95 11.52
C GLY A 64 11.23 -2.96 12.32
N LEU A 65 10.21 -2.19 11.90
CA LEU A 65 8.89 -2.23 12.54
C LEU A 65 8.19 -3.58 12.37
N THR A 66 8.28 -4.18 11.18
CA THR A 66 7.67 -5.50 10.94
C THR A 66 8.41 -6.63 11.64
N ASP A 67 9.74 -6.53 11.80
CA ASP A 67 10.53 -7.48 12.58
C ASP A 67 10.15 -7.36 14.07
N GLN A 68 10.08 -6.13 14.63
CA GLN A 68 9.57 -5.90 15.99
C GLN A 68 8.17 -6.49 16.19
N LEU A 69 7.26 -6.27 15.22
CA LEU A 69 5.91 -6.80 15.28
C LEU A 69 5.94 -8.32 15.38
N CYS A 70 6.69 -9.00 14.51
CA CYS A 70 6.76 -10.46 14.49
C CYS A 70 7.35 -11.01 15.79
N ASP A 71 8.41 -10.38 16.30
CA ASP A 71 9.11 -10.81 17.53
C ASP A 71 8.27 -10.58 18.79
N SER A 72 7.33 -9.64 18.74
CA SER A 72 6.50 -9.27 19.90
C SER A 72 5.11 -9.93 19.90
N LEU A 73 4.79 -10.79 18.92
CA LEU A 73 3.48 -11.44 18.86
C LEU A 73 3.30 -12.41 20.05
N PRO A 74 2.11 -12.43 20.69
CA PRO A 74 1.83 -13.43 21.70
C PRO A 74 1.64 -14.81 21.07
N ASP A 75 1.94 -15.89 21.80
CA ASP A 75 1.90 -17.29 21.34
C ASP A 75 0.57 -17.73 20.72
N ARG A 76 -0.53 -17.05 21.05
CA ARG A 76 -1.86 -17.27 20.46
C ARG A 76 -2.00 -16.70 19.04
N TYR A 77 -0.96 -16.10 18.48
CA TYR A 77 -0.88 -15.64 17.11
C TYR A 77 0.31 -16.24 16.39
N SER A 78 0.10 -16.52 15.10
CA SER A 78 1.15 -16.96 14.19
C SER A 78 1.24 -16.01 13.00
N VAL A 79 2.46 -15.82 12.50
CA VAL A 79 2.71 -15.08 11.27
C VAL A 79 2.45 -16.00 10.08
N VAL A 80 1.61 -15.55 9.14
CA VAL A 80 1.24 -16.28 7.92
C VAL A 80 2.10 -15.85 6.73
N SER A 81 2.44 -14.57 6.65
CA SER A 81 3.30 -14.03 5.59
C SER A 81 4.74 -14.54 5.75
N SER A 82 5.40 -14.91 4.65
CA SER A 82 6.81 -15.32 4.73
C SER A 82 7.70 -14.23 5.35
N ARG A 83 8.61 -14.65 6.23
CA ARG A 83 9.63 -13.80 6.85
C ARG A 83 11.04 -14.11 6.38
N LYS A 84 11.20 -14.99 5.38
CA LYS A 84 12.50 -15.23 4.76
C LYS A 84 12.98 -13.98 4.04
N THR A 85 14.29 -13.72 4.05
CA THR A 85 14.90 -12.47 3.54
C THR A 85 14.44 -12.07 2.13
N GLU A 86 14.32 -13.02 1.20
CA GLU A 86 13.95 -12.76 -0.20
C GLU A 86 12.44 -12.82 -0.47
N GLU A 87 11.65 -13.27 0.50
CA GLU A 87 10.20 -13.44 0.36
C GLU A 87 9.41 -12.41 1.21
N ARG A 88 10.08 -11.73 2.16
CA ARG A 88 9.42 -10.83 3.12
C ARG A 88 9.00 -9.52 2.47
N SER A 89 7.80 -9.08 2.82
CA SER A 89 7.29 -7.75 2.49
C SER A 89 7.19 -6.86 3.74
N HIS A 90 6.91 -5.58 3.52
CA HIS A 90 6.58 -4.60 4.57
C HIS A 90 5.17 -4.75 5.17
N ILE A 91 4.42 -5.75 4.70
CA ILE A 91 3.09 -6.12 5.22
C ILE A 91 3.22 -7.44 5.98
N VAL A 92 2.64 -7.50 7.18
CA VAL A 92 2.56 -8.72 7.99
C VAL A 92 1.12 -9.19 8.05
N SER A 93 0.91 -10.48 7.81
CA SER A 93 -0.38 -11.15 8.03
C SER A 93 -0.26 -12.08 9.23
N ILE A 94 -1.17 -11.94 10.19
CA ILE A 94 -1.22 -12.79 11.38
C ILE A 94 -2.55 -13.56 11.48
N LYS A 95 -2.50 -14.72 12.10
CA LYS A 95 -3.68 -15.56 12.35
C LYS A 95 -3.73 -15.95 13.82
N HIS A 96 -4.92 -15.87 14.42
CA HIS A 96 -5.15 -16.34 15.78
C HIS A 96 -5.21 -17.88 15.79
N SER A 97 -4.42 -18.50 16.67
CA SER A 97 -4.23 -19.95 16.76
C SER A 97 -5.53 -20.68 17.11
N ASP A 98 -6.32 -20.13 18.04
CA ASP A 98 -7.61 -20.73 18.45
C ASP A 98 -8.80 -20.37 17.53
N GLY A 99 -8.54 -19.83 16.34
CA GLY A 99 -9.56 -19.63 15.32
C GLY A 99 -10.50 -18.44 15.53
N ILE A 100 -10.13 -17.44 16.34
CA ILE A 100 -10.89 -16.19 16.40
C ILE A 100 -10.91 -15.56 15.00
N HIS A 101 -12.12 -15.33 14.49
CA HIS A 101 -12.31 -14.79 13.15
C HIS A 101 -11.69 -13.38 13.02
N PRO A 102 -10.91 -13.08 11.95
CA PRO A 102 -10.22 -11.79 11.78
C PRO A 102 -11.12 -10.56 11.89
N ASN A 103 -12.36 -10.63 11.38
CA ASN A 103 -13.34 -9.55 11.52
C ASN A 103 -13.62 -9.17 12.98
N LYS A 104 -13.64 -10.13 13.91
CA LYS A 104 -13.84 -9.86 15.33
C LYS A 104 -12.62 -9.15 15.91
N ILE A 105 -11.42 -9.66 15.62
CA ILE A 105 -10.15 -9.05 16.05
C ILE A 105 -10.04 -7.61 15.55
N VAL A 106 -10.29 -7.37 14.27
CA VAL A 106 -10.23 -6.03 13.66
C VAL A 106 -11.24 -5.09 14.32
N LYS A 107 -12.46 -5.55 14.58
CA LYS A 107 -13.48 -4.73 15.25
C LYS A 107 -13.03 -4.29 16.65
N GLU A 108 -12.50 -5.22 17.45
CA GLU A 108 -12.01 -4.91 18.81
C GLU A 108 -10.78 -3.99 18.79
N LEU A 109 -9.88 -4.17 17.81
CA LEU A 109 -8.75 -3.25 17.59
C LEU A 109 -9.22 -1.85 17.17
N GLN A 110 -10.23 -1.77 16.30
CA GLN A 110 -10.81 -0.51 15.84
C GLN A 110 -11.45 0.27 17.00
N GLU A 111 -12.16 -0.41 17.91
CA GLU A 111 -12.71 0.20 19.14
C GLU A 111 -11.61 0.79 20.04
N LYS A 112 -10.39 0.23 19.96
CA LYS A 112 -9.19 0.75 20.63
C LYS A 112 -8.40 1.77 19.79
N ASN A 113 -8.95 2.25 18.67
CA ASN A 113 -8.29 3.15 17.70
C ASN A 113 -6.99 2.57 17.12
N VAL A 114 -6.99 1.27 16.78
CA VAL A 114 -5.93 0.57 16.06
C VAL A 114 -6.52 0.03 14.75
N ILE A 115 -6.09 0.60 13.62
CA ILE A 115 -6.71 0.32 12.31
C ILE A 115 -5.89 -0.70 11.54
N VAL A 116 -6.47 -1.87 11.32
CA VAL A 116 -5.94 -2.97 10.53
C VAL A 116 -7.03 -3.53 9.63
N SER A 117 -6.73 -4.49 8.75
CA SER A 117 -7.72 -5.03 7.81
C SER A 117 -7.84 -6.55 7.90
N PRO A 118 -9.06 -7.13 7.88
CA PRO A 118 -9.23 -8.56 7.69
C PRO A 118 -9.00 -8.92 6.21
N ARG A 119 -8.38 -10.08 5.96
CA ARG A 119 -8.16 -10.64 4.62
C ARG A 119 -8.32 -12.15 4.71
N GLY A 120 -9.48 -12.65 4.28
CA GLY A 120 -9.84 -14.06 4.49
C GLY A 120 -9.70 -14.43 5.96
N ASP A 121 -8.84 -15.41 6.23
CA ASP A 121 -8.61 -15.99 7.56
C ASP A 121 -7.49 -15.31 8.39
N PHE A 122 -6.96 -14.17 7.93
CA PHE A 122 -5.88 -13.46 8.64
C PHE A 122 -6.16 -11.95 8.79
N VAL A 123 -5.49 -11.34 9.77
CA VAL A 123 -5.43 -9.89 9.97
C VAL A 123 -4.18 -9.37 9.26
N ARG A 124 -4.35 -8.40 8.38
CA ARG A 124 -3.28 -7.74 7.62
C ARG A 124 -2.89 -6.42 8.29
N ILE A 125 -1.62 -6.31 8.65
CA ILE A 125 -0.98 -5.11 9.21
C ILE A 125 0.00 -4.56 8.19
N ALA A 126 -0.14 -3.28 7.85
CA ALA A 126 0.69 -2.60 6.84
C ALA A 126 1.23 -1.28 7.41
N PRO A 127 2.29 -1.32 8.25
CA PRO A 127 2.94 -0.11 8.72
C PRO A 127 3.53 0.67 7.54
N HIS A 128 3.63 1.98 7.69
CA HIS A 128 4.25 2.87 6.71
C HIS A 128 5.28 3.80 7.37
N LEU A 129 5.89 4.70 6.59
CA LEU A 129 6.95 5.61 7.05
C LEU A 129 6.58 6.46 8.28
N TYR A 130 5.28 6.75 8.48
CA TYR A 130 4.79 7.56 9.59
C TYR A 130 4.57 6.77 10.87
N ASN A 131 4.64 5.43 10.81
CA ASN A 131 4.52 4.59 12.01
C ASN A 131 5.83 4.51 12.78
N ASN A 132 5.73 4.20 14.07
CA ASN A 132 6.88 4.07 14.97
C ASN A 132 6.78 2.82 15.87
N ARG A 133 7.77 2.62 16.74
CA ARG A 133 7.84 1.47 17.65
C ARG A 133 6.68 1.43 18.63
N GLN A 134 6.24 2.59 19.12
CA GLN A 134 5.12 2.71 20.05
C GLN A 134 3.79 2.28 19.39
N ASP A 135 3.63 2.53 18.08
CA ASP A 135 2.45 2.04 17.35
C ASP A 135 2.41 0.50 17.33
N ILE A 136 3.56 -0.15 17.15
CA ILE A 136 3.67 -1.61 17.15
C ILE A 136 3.39 -2.16 18.56
N GLU A 137 3.97 -1.56 19.59
CA GLU A 137 3.72 -1.92 20.99
C GLU A 137 2.24 -1.79 21.35
N ARG A 138 1.61 -0.68 20.94
CA ARG A 138 0.18 -0.43 21.14
C ARG A 138 -0.68 -1.44 20.39
N PHE A 139 -0.32 -1.79 19.15
CA PHE A 139 -1.00 -2.83 18.39
C PHE A 139 -0.94 -4.18 19.12
N VAL A 140 0.25 -4.62 19.53
CA VAL A 140 0.46 -5.90 20.22
C VAL A 140 -0.31 -5.95 21.54
N ALA A 141 -0.25 -4.89 22.35
CA ALA A 141 -0.97 -4.79 23.61
C ALA A 141 -2.50 -4.76 23.43
N ALA A 142 -2.98 -4.31 22.27
CA ALA A 142 -4.41 -4.23 21.97
C ALA A 142 -4.99 -5.54 21.42
N LEU A 143 -4.17 -6.51 21.00
CA LEU A 143 -4.61 -7.80 20.49
C LEU A 143 -5.45 -8.55 21.54
N PRO A 144 -6.64 -9.06 21.17
CA PRO A 144 -7.45 -9.88 22.06
C PRO A 144 -6.80 -11.23 22.41
#